data_AF-A0A7C0YZT6-F1
#
_entry.id   AF-A0A7C0YZT6-F1
#
_cell.length_a   1.000
_cell.length_b   1.000
_cell.length_c   1.000
_cell.angle_alpha   90.00
_cell.angle_beta   90.00
_cell.angle_gamma   90.00
#
_symmetry.space_group_name_H-M   'P 1'
#
loop_
_entity.id
_entity.type
_entity.pdbx_description
1 polymer ?
#
loop_
_entity_poly.entity_id
_entity_poly.type
_entity_poly.pdbx_seq_one_letter_code
_entity_poly.pdbx_strand_id
1 'polypeptide(L)'
;MLFLFISLLHITEIKIDPVMTSKFSLDFTRSVYNMEGNIVAFFQSWTNPFLDYYMVFMYMFGFSFLVYFTPVLYIFSKDLKALKLAVVIYGIIVAVAIPFYLFFPVNDVWWASQNYPWYNGKAVAFRLEEIWPGITNSFFSFTTLNNCFPSLHCSISMAMAATAWIMGYKRFKIAATVIALSIPVATLYLGIHWFTDVVGGELLALAAVIISVKIVGKT
;
A
#
# COMPACT_ATOMS: atom_id res chain seq x y z
N MET A 1 9.93 15.67 12.38
CA MET A 1 8.91 16.61 11.88
C MET A 1 8.47 16.30 10.45
N LEU A 2 9.37 16.20 9.47
CA LEU A 2 8.99 15.94 8.07
C LEU A 2 8.16 14.67 7.84
N PHE A 3 8.51 13.55 8.48
CA PHE A 3 7.74 12.30 8.37
C PHE A 3 6.26 12.49 8.77
N LEU A 4 6.01 13.10 9.93
CA LEU A 4 4.65 13.38 10.42
C LEU A 4 3.90 14.36 9.51
N PHE A 5 4.61 15.34 8.94
CA PHE A 5 4.02 16.27 7.98
C PHE A 5 3.58 15.55 6.70
N ILE A 6 4.39 14.64 6.16
CA ILE A 6 4.02 13.82 4.99
C ILE A 6 2.81 12.94 5.31
N SER A 7 2.78 12.31 6.49
CA SER A 7 1.62 11.52 6.91
C SER A 7 0.36 12.39 7.02
N LEU A 8 0.49 13.62 7.53
CA LEU A 8 -0.63 14.58 7.58
C LEU A 8 -1.14 14.93 6.18
N LEU A 9 -0.25 15.12 5.19
CA LEU A 9 -0.66 15.38 3.81
C LEU A 9 -1.51 14.25 3.24
N HIS A 10 -1.15 12.99 3.49
CA HIS A 10 -1.96 11.85 3.07
C HIS A 10 -3.31 11.79 3.79
N ILE A 11 -3.35 12.04 5.10
CA ILE A 11 -4.62 12.13 5.84
C ILE A 11 -5.51 13.29 5.33
N THR A 12 -4.91 14.40 4.91
CA THR A 12 -5.64 15.49 4.26
C THR A 12 -6.16 15.08 2.90
N GLU A 13 -5.37 14.36 2.10
CA GLU A 13 -5.76 13.82 0.80
C GLU A 13 -7.03 12.94 0.91
N ILE A 14 -7.07 12.00 1.84
CA ILE A 14 -8.25 11.13 2.10
C ILE A 14 -9.53 11.95 2.33
N LYS A 15 -9.44 13.14 2.93
CA LYS A 15 -10.60 13.99 3.20
C LYS A 15 -11.07 14.80 1.99
N ILE A 16 -10.16 15.13 1.07
CA ILE A 16 -10.48 15.90 -0.13
C ILE A 16 -10.84 15.03 -1.32
N ASP A 17 -10.37 13.77 -1.34
CA ASP A 17 -10.53 12.86 -2.46
C ASP A 17 -12.00 12.70 -2.90
N PRO A 18 -12.98 12.42 -2.02
CA PRO A 18 -14.38 12.27 -2.44
C PRO A 18 -14.96 13.52 -3.13
N VAL A 19 -14.47 14.71 -2.78
CA VAL A 19 -14.90 15.98 -3.39
C VAL A 19 -14.28 16.15 -4.77
N MET A 20 -13.02 15.79 -4.94
CA MET A 20 -12.30 15.93 -6.20
C MET A 20 -12.78 14.91 -7.24
N THR A 21 -12.88 13.64 -6.85
CA THR A 21 -13.22 12.56 -7.78
C THR A 21 -14.66 12.62 -8.24
N SER A 22 -15.60 12.98 -7.34
CA SER A 22 -16.99 13.25 -7.72
C SER A 22 -17.13 14.43 -8.67
N LYS A 23 -16.38 15.52 -8.46
CA LYS A 23 -16.41 16.72 -9.32
C LYS A 23 -16.02 16.42 -10.77
N PHE A 24 -15.03 15.55 -10.98
CA PHE A 24 -14.56 15.23 -12.32
C PHE A 24 -15.16 13.93 -12.89
N SER A 25 -15.94 13.18 -12.09
CA SER A 25 -16.53 11.89 -12.47
C SER A 25 -15.50 10.94 -13.09
N LEU A 26 -14.29 10.95 -12.54
CA LEU A 26 -13.18 10.10 -13.01
C LEU A 26 -13.32 8.71 -12.40
N ASP A 27 -13.08 7.69 -13.22
CA ASP A 27 -13.09 6.29 -12.80
C ASP A 27 -12.29 5.45 -13.82
N PHE A 28 -11.14 4.94 -13.38
CA PHE A 28 -10.25 4.14 -14.21
C PHE A 28 -10.33 2.64 -13.88
N THR A 29 -11.27 2.24 -13.02
CA THR A 29 -11.44 0.85 -12.57
C THR A 29 -11.65 -0.11 -13.73
N ARG A 30 -12.43 0.29 -14.74
CA ARG A 30 -12.66 -0.54 -15.93
C ARG A 30 -11.39 -0.74 -16.76
N SER A 31 -10.54 0.29 -16.85
CA SER A 31 -9.26 0.20 -17.56
C SER A 31 -8.34 -0.80 -16.87
N VAL A 32 -8.26 -0.75 -15.54
CA VAL A 32 -7.51 -1.73 -14.73
C VAL A 32 -8.07 -3.14 -14.92
N TYR A 33 -9.40 -3.31 -14.80
CA TYR A 33 -10.06 -4.61 -15.04
C TYR A 33 -9.75 -5.18 -16.43
N ASN A 34 -9.79 -4.36 -17.48
CA ASN A 34 -9.50 -4.81 -18.84
C ASN A 34 -8.02 -5.25 -19.02
N MET A 35 -7.10 -4.75 -18.18
CA MET A 35 -5.68 -5.14 -18.23
C MET A 35 -5.42 -6.47 -17.55
N GLU A 36 -5.99 -6.70 -16.36
CA GLU A 36 -5.66 -7.90 -15.55
C GLU A 36 -6.77 -8.95 -15.45
N GLY A 37 -8.03 -8.57 -15.69
CA GLY A 37 -9.18 -9.45 -15.60
C GLY A 37 -9.40 -10.03 -14.19
N ASN A 38 -9.36 -11.35 -14.08
CA ASN A 38 -9.76 -12.10 -12.87
C ASN A 38 -8.59 -12.51 -11.97
N ILE A 39 -7.41 -11.90 -12.12
CA ILE A 39 -6.20 -12.32 -11.38
C ILE A 39 -6.45 -12.30 -9.86
N VAL A 40 -7.08 -11.26 -9.32
CA VAL A 40 -7.31 -11.17 -7.86
C VAL A 40 -8.15 -12.34 -7.35
N ALA A 41 -9.17 -12.77 -8.10
CA ALA A 41 -10.03 -13.89 -7.68
C ALA A 41 -9.25 -15.21 -7.50
N PHE A 42 -8.11 -15.39 -8.19
CA PHE A 42 -7.23 -16.55 -7.97
C PHE A 42 -6.65 -16.56 -6.56
N PHE A 43 -6.30 -15.40 -6.00
CA PHE A 43 -5.79 -15.26 -4.64
C PHE A 43 -6.85 -15.57 -3.57
N GLN A 44 -8.12 -15.76 -3.94
CA GLN A 44 -9.16 -16.23 -3.03
C GLN A 44 -9.49 -17.72 -3.19
N SER A 45 -8.81 -18.45 -4.09
CA SER A 45 -9.05 -19.89 -4.30
C SER A 45 -8.32 -20.82 -3.33
N TRP A 46 -7.25 -20.34 -2.70
CA TRP A 46 -6.38 -21.05 -1.76
C TRP A 46 -6.61 -20.67 -0.28
N THR A 47 -7.80 -20.14 0.03
CA THR A 47 -8.13 -19.64 1.36
C THR A 47 -8.15 -20.74 2.40
N ASN A 48 -7.62 -20.47 3.59
CA ASN A 48 -7.72 -21.35 4.75
C ASN A 48 -7.57 -20.54 6.05
N PRO A 49 -8.02 -21.06 7.21
CA PRO A 49 -8.04 -20.30 8.46
C PRO A 49 -6.67 -19.74 8.88
N PHE A 50 -5.58 -20.49 8.68
CA PHE A 50 -4.25 -20.00 9.03
C PHE A 50 -3.86 -18.79 8.16
N LEU A 51 -4.08 -18.91 6.84
CA LEU A 51 -3.77 -17.85 5.88
C LEU A 51 -4.64 -16.60 6.10
N ASP A 52 -5.91 -16.79 6.47
CA ASP A 52 -6.84 -15.70 6.81
C ASP A 52 -6.28 -14.82 7.93
N TYR A 53 -5.99 -15.42 9.09
CA TYR A 53 -5.45 -14.66 10.22
C TYR A 53 -4.07 -14.09 9.93
N TYR A 54 -3.21 -14.83 9.21
CA TYR A 54 -1.89 -14.35 8.82
C TYR A 54 -1.96 -13.11 7.92
N MET A 55 -2.81 -13.12 6.89
CA MET A 55 -2.92 -12.03 5.93
C MET A 55 -3.55 -10.79 6.57
N VAL A 56 -4.59 -10.95 7.40
CA VAL A 56 -5.14 -9.84 8.20
C VAL A 56 -4.08 -9.27 9.15
N PHE A 57 -3.33 -10.13 9.84
CA PHE A 57 -2.28 -9.68 10.76
C PHE A 57 -1.18 -8.90 10.03
N MET A 58 -0.68 -9.42 8.92
CA MET A 58 0.36 -8.75 8.13
C MET A 58 -0.14 -7.42 7.59
N TYR A 59 -1.36 -7.37 7.05
CA TYR A 59 -1.93 -6.13 6.53
C TYR A 59 -2.14 -5.07 7.62
N MET A 60 -2.79 -5.41 8.73
CA MET A 60 -3.15 -4.43 9.77
C MET A 60 -1.96 -4.04 10.66
N PHE A 61 -1.17 -5.02 11.09
CA PHE A 61 -0.09 -4.82 12.06
C PHE A 61 1.29 -4.84 11.42
N GLY A 62 1.55 -5.75 10.48
CA GLY A 62 2.84 -5.84 9.81
C GLY A 62 3.20 -4.56 9.06
N PHE A 63 2.27 -4.04 8.26
CA PHE A 63 2.45 -2.76 7.56
C PHE A 63 2.72 -1.61 8.53
N SER A 64 1.83 -1.42 9.51
CA SER A 64 1.95 -0.37 10.53
C SER A 64 3.30 -0.46 11.27
N PHE A 65 3.71 -1.68 11.64
CA PHE A 65 5.00 -1.93 12.24
C PHE A 65 6.13 -1.44 11.32
N LEU A 66 6.17 -1.83 10.05
CA LEU A 66 7.24 -1.39 9.13
C LEU A 66 7.32 0.13 9.00
N VAL A 67 6.18 0.79 8.80
CA VAL A 67 6.11 2.24 8.57
C VAL A 67 6.63 3.03 9.78
N TYR A 68 6.24 2.64 10.98
CA TYR A 68 6.57 3.40 12.19
C TYR A 68 7.84 2.92 12.89
N PHE A 69 8.07 1.60 12.94
CA PHE A 69 9.25 1.05 13.60
C PHE A 69 10.54 1.38 12.86
N THR A 70 10.55 1.38 11.53
CA THR A 70 11.76 1.68 10.73
C THR A 70 12.39 3.03 11.07
N PRO A 71 11.68 4.18 10.99
CA PRO A 71 12.25 5.47 11.36
C PRO A 71 12.59 5.55 12.86
N VAL A 72 11.77 4.96 13.74
CA VAL A 72 12.03 4.92 15.19
C VAL A 72 13.33 4.17 15.49
N LEU A 73 13.54 3.00 14.87
CA LEU A 73 14.78 2.23 14.98
C LEU A 73 15.99 3.06 14.58
N TYR A 74 15.91 3.80 13.47
CA TYR A 74 17.01 4.65 13.01
C TYR A 74 17.29 5.83 13.94
N ILE A 75 16.24 6.43 14.53
CA ILE A 75 16.38 7.46 15.57
C ILE A 75 17.12 6.90 16.79
N PHE A 76 16.67 5.77 17.34
CA PHE A 76 17.29 5.15 18.52
C PHE A 76 18.71 4.64 18.24
N SER A 77 18.98 4.20 17.01
CA SER A 77 20.32 3.80 16.55
C SER A 77 21.24 5.00 16.30
N LYS A 78 20.73 6.23 16.35
CA LYS A 78 21.43 7.48 15.97
C LYS A 78 21.96 7.45 14.53
N ASP A 79 21.33 6.68 13.64
CA ASP A 79 21.68 6.60 12.23
C ASP A 79 20.87 7.63 11.43
N LEU A 80 21.38 8.86 11.40
CA LEU A 80 20.75 9.97 10.70
C LEU A 80 20.69 9.76 9.18
N LYS A 81 21.62 8.98 8.61
CA LYS A 81 21.63 8.68 7.17
C LYS A 81 20.50 7.72 6.83
N ALA A 82 20.31 6.67 7.62
CA ALA A 82 19.21 5.71 7.46
C ALA A 82 17.85 6.41 7.63
N LEU A 83 17.73 7.25 8.67
CA LEU A 83 16.52 8.05 8.89
C LEU A 83 16.22 8.97 7.71
N LYS A 84 17.23 9.71 7.23
CA LYS A 84 17.07 10.59 6.06
C LYS A 84 16.64 9.80 4.82
N LEU A 85 17.25 8.65 4.58
CA LEU A 85 16.90 7.76 3.46
C LEU A 85 15.43 7.34 3.54
N ALA A 86 14.98 6.82 4.69
CA ALA A 86 13.59 6.39 4.88
C ALA A 86 12.58 7.53 4.68
N VAL A 87 12.87 8.71 5.24
CA VAL A 87 11.97 9.88 5.14
C VAL A 87 11.90 10.42 3.71
N VAL A 88 13.02 10.48 2.99
CA VAL A 88 13.03 10.94 1.59
C VAL A 88 12.28 9.96 0.69
N ILE A 89 12.49 8.65 0.86
CA ILE A 89 11.75 7.63 0.09
C ILE A 89 10.25 7.75 0.36
N TYR A 90 9.85 7.82 1.63
CA TYR A 90 8.44 7.97 2.02
C TYR A 90 7.82 9.23 1.40
N GLY A 91 8.55 10.35 1.42
CA GLY A 91 8.11 11.60 0.79
C GLY A 91 7.93 11.50 -0.72
N ILE A 92 8.85 10.85 -1.43
CA ILE A 92 8.73 10.64 -2.88
C ILE A 92 7.52 9.76 -3.21
N ILE A 93 7.35 8.65 -2.48
CA ILE A 93 6.22 7.73 -2.70
C ILE A 93 4.90 8.47 -2.53
N VAL A 94 4.71 9.19 -1.42
CA VAL A 94 3.46 9.93 -1.16
C VAL A 94 3.26 11.05 -2.18
N ALA A 95 4.32 11.79 -2.54
CA ALA A 95 4.22 12.87 -3.53
C ALA A 95 3.81 12.37 -4.92
N VAL A 96 4.22 11.15 -5.30
CA VAL A 96 3.83 10.54 -6.58
C VAL A 96 2.43 9.91 -6.48
N ALA A 97 2.09 9.26 -5.36
CA ALA A 97 0.80 8.57 -5.20
C ALA A 97 -0.40 9.53 -5.18
N ILE A 98 -0.29 10.67 -4.49
CA ILE A 98 -1.41 11.64 -4.33
C ILE A 98 -2.02 12.07 -5.68
N PRO A 99 -1.24 12.46 -6.71
CA PRO A 99 -1.80 12.74 -8.04
C PRO A 99 -2.58 11.58 -8.67
N PHE A 100 -2.16 10.33 -8.48
CA PHE A 100 -2.91 9.18 -9.00
C PHE A 100 -4.24 9.01 -8.26
N TYR A 101 -4.29 9.20 -6.95
CA TYR A 101 -5.54 9.12 -6.19
C TYR A 101 -6.55 10.18 -6.65
N LEU A 102 -6.10 11.42 -6.83
CA LEU A 102 -6.97 12.53 -7.19
C LEU A 102 -7.40 12.55 -8.67
N PHE A 103 -6.56 12.05 -9.58
CA PHE A 103 -6.77 12.19 -11.04
C PHE A 103 -6.83 10.87 -11.81
N PHE A 104 -6.54 9.76 -11.14
CA PHE A 104 -6.65 8.40 -11.66
C PHE A 104 -7.31 7.48 -10.61
N PRO A 105 -8.51 7.81 -10.11
CA PRO A 105 -9.17 6.99 -9.09
C PRO A 105 -9.53 5.60 -9.64
N VAL A 106 -9.24 4.59 -8.84
CA VAL A 106 -9.53 3.17 -9.13
C VAL A 106 -10.18 2.60 -7.89
N ASN A 107 -11.41 2.09 -8.02
CA ASN A 107 -12.13 1.49 -6.90
C ASN A 107 -11.56 0.12 -6.53
N ASP A 108 -11.60 -0.20 -5.24
CA ASP A 108 -11.23 -1.51 -4.71
C ASP A 108 -11.93 -2.64 -5.48
N VAL A 109 -11.18 -3.70 -5.76
CA VAL A 109 -11.66 -4.84 -6.57
C VAL A 109 -12.85 -5.56 -5.95
N TRP A 110 -12.91 -5.73 -4.61
CA TRP A 110 -14.08 -6.33 -3.96
C TRP A 110 -15.35 -5.54 -4.29
N TRP A 111 -15.29 -4.21 -4.19
CA TRP A 111 -16.42 -3.33 -4.43
C TRP A 111 -16.77 -3.29 -5.91
N ALA A 112 -15.77 -3.11 -6.77
CA ALA A 112 -15.93 -3.07 -8.21
C ALA A 112 -16.60 -4.33 -8.75
N SER A 113 -16.18 -5.50 -8.25
CA SER A 113 -16.71 -6.80 -8.67
C SER A 113 -18.19 -7.03 -8.36
N GLN A 114 -18.75 -6.23 -7.45
CA GLN A 114 -20.12 -6.37 -6.94
C GLN A 114 -21.03 -5.22 -7.38
N ASN A 115 -20.47 -4.05 -7.70
CA ASN A 115 -21.24 -2.82 -7.93
C ASN A 115 -21.26 -2.36 -9.38
N TYR A 116 -20.33 -2.81 -10.24
CA TYR A 116 -20.32 -2.44 -11.65
C TYR A 116 -21.06 -3.44 -12.53
N PRO A 117 -22.09 -3.01 -13.30
CA PRO A 117 -22.78 -3.88 -14.25
C PRO A 117 -21.91 -4.41 -15.39
N TRP A 118 -20.82 -3.70 -15.71
CA TRP A 118 -19.88 -4.11 -16.76
C TRP A 118 -18.85 -5.14 -16.27
N TYR A 119 -18.76 -5.37 -14.96
CA TYR A 119 -17.83 -6.36 -14.41
C TYR A 119 -18.39 -7.77 -14.67
N ASN A 120 -17.72 -8.54 -15.52
CA ASN A 120 -18.11 -9.89 -15.92
C ASN A 120 -17.18 -10.98 -15.33
N GLY A 121 -16.36 -10.59 -14.35
CA GLY A 121 -15.41 -11.46 -13.68
C GLY A 121 -16.01 -12.30 -12.56
N LYS A 122 -15.15 -13.05 -11.88
CA LYS A 122 -15.52 -13.67 -10.60
C LYS A 122 -15.66 -12.60 -9.53
N ALA A 123 -16.71 -12.69 -8.73
CA ALA A 123 -16.90 -11.83 -7.57
C ALA A 123 -15.73 -12.01 -6.59
N VAL A 124 -15.22 -10.90 -6.07
CA VAL A 124 -14.13 -10.86 -5.08
C VAL A 124 -14.73 -10.41 -3.76
N ALA A 125 -14.49 -11.20 -2.72
CA ALA A 125 -14.98 -10.93 -1.38
C ALA A 125 -14.11 -9.90 -0.67
N PHE A 126 -14.73 -9.05 0.17
CA PHE A 126 -13.99 -8.18 1.09
C PHE A 126 -13.58 -8.97 2.34
N ARG A 127 -12.56 -9.82 2.22
CA ARG A 127 -12.24 -10.80 3.26
C ARG A 127 -11.81 -10.18 4.59
N LEU A 128 -11.27 -8.96 4.56
CA LEU A 128 -10.89 -8.27 5.79
C LEU A 128 -12.10 -8.10 6.73
N GLU A 129 -13.25 -7.71 6.20
CA GLU A 129 -14.50 -7.59 6.96
C GLU A 129 -15.09 -8.97 7.32
N GLU A 130 -14.97 -9.98 6.43
CA GLU A 130 -15.42 -11.35 6.74
C GLU A 130 -14.67 -11.97 7.93
N ILE A 131 -13.35 -11.74 8.01
CA ILE A 131 -12.48 -12.31 9.04
C ILE A 131 -12.52 -11.46 10.32
N TRP A 132 -12.62 -10.13 10.19
CA TRP A 132 -12.73 -9.20 11.31
C TRP A 132 -13.96 -8.29 11.14
N PRO A 133 -15.15 -8.76 11.55
CA PRO A 133 -16.37 -7.98 11.47
C PRO A 133 -16.26 -6.65 12.24
N GLY A 134 -16.71 -5.56 11.61
CA GLY A 134 -16.68 -4.20 12.16
C GLY A 134 -15.39 -3.43 11.91
N ILE A 135 -14.39 -4.01 11.24
CA ILE A 135 -13.12 -3.33 10.95
C ILE A 135 -13.24 -2.28 9.84
N THR A 136 -14.25 -2.39 8.98
CA THR A 136 -14.46 -1.51 7.81
C THR A 136 -14.35 -0.01 8.13
N ASN A 137 -14.97 0.45 9.23
CA ASN A 137 -14.92 1.86 9.61
C ASN A 137 -13.49 2.32 9.98
N SER A 138 -12.74 1.47 10.68
CA SER A 138 -11.35 1.74 11.01
C SER A 138 -10.45 1.67 9.78
N PHE A 139 -10.71 0.73 8.87
CA PHE A 139 -10.00 0.59 7.60
C PHE A 139 -10.13 1.87 6.74
N PHE A 140 -11.36 2.34 6.50
CA PHE A 140 -11.62 3.56 5.73
C PHE A 140 -11.32 4.88 6.48
N SER A 141 -10.79 4.79 7.71
CA SER A 141 -10.20 5.98 8.37
C SER A 141 -8.80 6.31 7.82
N PHE A 142 -8.17 5.36 7.11
CA PHE A 142 -6.81 5.48 6.58
C PHE A 142 -6.73 5.34 5.06
N THR A 143 -7.86 5.15 4.36
CA THR A 143 -7.94 5.09 2.90
C THR A 143 -9.34 5.47 2.44
N THR A 144 -9.51 5.76 1.16
CA THR A 144 -10.83 5.81 0.49
C THR A 144 -11.02 4.56 -0.37
N LEU A 145 -12.25 4.37 -0.86
CA LEU A 145 -12.63 3.25 -1.72
C LEU A 145 -11.89 3.24 -3.06
N ASN A 146 -11.45 4.41 -3.52
CA ASN A 146 -10.91 4.69 -4.85
C ASN A 146 -9.41 5.03 -4.86
N ASN A 147 -8.74 4.93 -3.70
CA ASN A 147 -7.29 5.16 -3.55
C ASN A 147 -6.49 3.87 -3.78
N CYS A 148 -6.84 3.11 -4.81
CA CYS A 148 -6.25 1.80 -5.04
C CYS A 148 -4.89 1.89 -5.77
N PHE A 149 -4.82 2.65 -6.87
CA PHE A 149 -3.62 2.73 -7.72
C PHE A 149 -2.76 3.99 -7.48
N PRO A 150 -1.43 3.88 -7.32
CA PRO A 150 -0.66 2.67 -7.02
C PRO A 150 -0.81 2.28 -5.53
N SER A 151 -0.50 1.03 -5.17
CA SER A 151 -0.65 0.59 -3.77
C SER A 151 0.40 1.26 -2.85
N LEU A 152 -0.06 2.13 -1.95
CA LEU A 152 0.78 2.78 -0.96
C LEU A 152 1.36 1.78 0.06
N HIS A 153 0.56 0.77 0.42
CA HIS A 153 0.95 -0.28 1.35
C HIS A 153 2.13 -1.09 0.81
N CYS A 154 2.04 -1.55 -0.44
CA CYS A 154 3.12 -2.30 -1.09
C CYS A 154 4.36 -1.42 -1.23
N SER A 155 4.20 -0.19 -1.76
CA SER A 155 5.34 0.68 -2.02
C SER A 155 6.13 1.05 -0.76
N ILE A 156 5.46 1.49 0.31
CA ILE A 156 6.16 1.89 1.54
C ILE A 156 6.78 0.67 2.23
N SER A 157 6.05 -0.46 2.32
CA SER A 157 6.57 -1.64 3.02
C SER A 157 7.85 -2.17 2.36
N MET A 158 7.87 -2.28 1.03
CA MET A 158 9.07 -2.65 0.27
C MET A 158 10.19 -1.63 0.45
N ALA A 159 9.87 -0.33 0.37
CA ALA A 159 10.84 0.74 0.59
C ALA A 159 11.49 0.69 1.98
N MET A 160 10.70 0.48 3.04
CA MET A 160 11.23 0.37 4.41
C MET A 160 12.17 -0.83 4.54
N ALA A 161 11.79 -2.00 3.99
CA ALA A 161 12.67 -3.16 3.94
C ALA A 161 13.97 -2.87 3.16
N ALA A 162 13.88 -2.20 2.01
CA ALA A 162 15.04 -1.81 1.22
C ALA A 162 16.02 -0.91 2.01
N THR A 163 15.50 0.04 2.81
CA THR A 163 16.39 0.87 3.66
C THR A 163 17.17 0.02 4.67
N ALA A 164 16.54 -1.00 5.27
CA ALA A 164 17.21 -1.87 6.24
C ALA A 164 18.34 -2.68 5.60
N TRP A 165 18.16 -3.07 4.33
CA TRP A 165 19.20 -3.73 3.52
C TRP A 165 20.35 -2.78 3.18
N ILE A 166 20.04 -1.59 2.64
CA ILE A 166 21.03 -0.58 2.22
C ILE A 166 21.89 -0.15 3.41
N MET A 167 21.28 0.00 4.58
CA MET A 167 21.95 0.47 5.79
C MET A 167 22.55 -0.66 6.64
N GLY A 168 22.41 -1.92 6.22
CA GLY A 168 23.13 -3.05 6.83
C GLY A 168 22.53 -3.59 8.14
N TYR A 169 21.25 -3.38 8.42
CA TYR A 169 20.59 -3.83 9.66
C TYR A 169 20.32 -5.35 9.66
N LYS A 170 21.32 -6.17 10.02
CA LYS A 170 21.33 -7.65 9.85
C LYS A 170 20.08 -8.40 10.30
N ARG A 171 19.55 -8.11 11.50
CA ARG A 171 18.36 -8.80 12.04
C ARG A 171 17.07 -8.20 11.48
N PHE A 172 16.99 -6.87 11.49
CA PHE A 172 15.78 -6.16 11.08
C PHE A 172 15.48 -6.35 9.59
N LYS A 173 16.49 -6.37 8.71
CA LYS A 173 16.28 -6.56 7.27
C LYS A 173 15.54 -7.86 6.93
N ILE A 174 15.76 -8.94 7.70
CA ILE A 174 15.11 -10.23 7.46
C ILE A 174 13.63 -10.13 7.84
N ALA A 175 13.35 -9.65 9.06
CA ALA A 175 11.97 -9.43 9.51
C ALA A 175 11.23 -8.47 8.57
N ALA A 176 11.88 -7.38 8.18
CA ALA A 176 11.32 -6.38 7.29
C ALA A 176 11.00 -6.95 5.91
N THR A 177 11.89 -7.77 5.33
CA THR A 177 11.64 -8.44 4.05
C THR A 177 10.47 -9.42 4.13
N VAL A 178 10.36 -10.22 5.18
CA VAL A 178 9.22 -11.15 5.34
C VAL A 178 7.92 -10.36 5.36
N ILE A 179 7.83 -9.30 6.18
CA ILE A 179 6.63 -8.48 6.26
C ILE A 179 6.34 -7.82 4.91
N ALA A 180 7.33 -7.18 4.29
CA ALA A 180 7.18 -6.46 3.03
C ALA A 180 6.74 -7.37 1.87
N LEU A 181 7.20 -8.62 1.81
CA LEU A 181 6.75 -9.58 0.80
C LEU A 181 5.32 -10.10 1.08
N SER A 182 4.90 -10.12 2.35
CA SER A 182 3.55 -10.53 2.71
C SER A 182 2.50 -9.46 2.42
N ILE A 183 2.84 -8.17 2.44
CA ILE A 183 1.88 -7.07 2.20
C ILE A 183 1.22 -7.16 0.81
N PRO A 184 1.96 -7.26 -0.32
CA PRO A 184 1.37 -7.48 -1.64
C PRO A 184 0.39 -8.65 -1.67
N VAL A 185 0.79 -9.79 -1.13
CA VAL A 185 -0.06 -11.00 -1.12
C VAL A 185 -1.29 -10.78 -0.25
N ALA A 186 -1.15 -10.13 0.90
CA ALA A 186 -2.26 -9.82 1.79
C ALA A 186 -3.28 -8.90 1.11
N THR A 187 -2.83 -7.87 0.39
CA THR A 187 -3.76 -6.95 -0.30
C THR A 187 -4.61 -7.64 -1.37
N LEU A 188 -4.01 -8.53 -2.17
CA LEU A 188 -4.71 -9.32 -3.18
C LEU A 188 -5.62 -10.37 -2.54
N TYR A 189 -5.12 -11.06 -1.51
CA TYR A 189 -5.87 -12.06 -0.77
C TYR A 189 -7.14 -11.45 -0.13
N LEU A 190 -6.99 -10.30 0.52
CA LEU A 190 -8.09 -9.61 1.20
C LEU A 190 -9.09 -8.94 0.25
N GLY A 191 -8.78 -8.89 -1.06
CA GLY A 191 -9.66 -8.35 -2.09
C GLY A 191 -9.69 -6.82 -2.15
N ILE A 192 -8.70 -6.14 -1.58
CA ILE A 192 -8.66 -4.68 -1.44
C ILE A 192 -7.72 -3.98 -2.44
N HIS A 193 -7.04 -4.73 -3.30
CA HIS A 193 -6.22 -4.17 -4.38
C HIS A 193 -6.29 -5.03 -5.64
N TRP A 194 -6.08 -4.38 -6.78
CA TRP A 194 -5.80 -5.02 -8.06
C TRP A 194 -4.33 -5.42 -8.16
N PHE A 195 -4.02 -6.42 -8.99
CA PHE A 195 -2.64 -6.85 -9.22
C PHE A 195 -1.79 -5.73 -9.85
N THR A 196 -2.35 -4.91 -10.74
CA THR A 196 -1.71 -3.73 -11.33
C THR A 196 -1.32 -2.70 -10.28
N ASP A 197 -2.12 -2.54 -9.22
CA ASP A 197 -1.84 -1.57 -8.16
C ASP A 197 -0.62 -2.00 -7.35
N VAL A 198 -0.52 -3.31 -7.09
CA VAL A 198 0.63 -3.94 -6.45
C VAL A 198 1.87 -3.71 -7.31
N VAL A 199 1.82 -4.04 -8.60
CA VAL A 199 2.94 -3.83 -9.53
C VAL A 199 3.34 -2.36 -9.58
N GLY A 200 2.38 -1.45 -9.70
CA GLY A 200 2.61 0.00 -9.69
C GLY A 200 3.27 0.46 -8.39
N GLY A 201 2.83 -0.07 -7.25
CA GLY A 201 3.43 0.20 -5.94
C GLY A 201 4.88 -0.29 -5.83
N GLU A 202 5.18 -1.51 -6.27
CA GLU A 202 6.53 -2.07 -6.25
C GLU A 202 7.49 -1.30 -7.17
N LEU A 203 7.03 -0.92 -8.37
CA LEU A 203 7.79 -0.06 -9.29
C LEU A 203 8.04 1.33 -8.69
N LEU A 204 7.05 1.90 -8.02
CA LEU A 204 7.19 3.17 -7.33
C LEU A 204 8.20 3.08 -6.18
N ALA A 205 8.16 2.01 -5.39
CA ALA A 205 9.16 1.77 -4.34
C ALA A 205 10.57 1.72 -4.91
N LEU A 206 10.78 0.93 -5.97
CA LEU A 206 12.07 0.80 -6.62
C LEU A 206 12.59 2.15 -7.14
N ALA A 207 11.74 2.91 -7.84
CA ALA A 207 12.09 4.23 -8.35
C ALA A 207 12.44 5.19 -7.21
N ALA A 208 11.63 5.24 -6.16
CA ALA A 208 11.85 6.10 -5.00
C ALA A 208 13.15 5.75 -4.26
N VAL A 209 13.46 4.47 -4.10
CA VAL A 209 14.73 3.99 -3.52
C VAL A 209 15.92 4.43 -4.36
N ILE A 210 15.88 4.21 -5.68
CA ILE A 210 16.97 4.59 -6.60
C ILE A 210 17.24 6.09 -6.56
N ILE A 211 16.18 6.90 -6.60
CA ILE A 211 16.28 8.37 -6.54
C ILE A 211 16.84 8.79 -5.17
N SER A 212 16.33 8.23 -4.09
CA SER A 212 16.72 8.63 -2.73
C SER A 212 18.16 8.27 -2.40
N VAL A 213 18.67 7.12 -2.87
CA VAL A 213 20.08 6.76 -2.73
C VAL A 213 21.00 7.78 -3.42
N LYS A 214 20.58 8.32 -4.57
CA LYS A 214 21.32 9.40 -5.25
C LYS A 214 21.27 10.71 -4.46
N ILE A 215 20.11 11.07 -3.89
CA ILE A 215 19.92 12.30 -3.11
C ILE A 215 20.70 12.27 -1.78
N VAL A 216 20.65 11.14 -1.06
CA VAL A 216 21.28 10.99 0.26
C VAL A 216 22.78 10.67 0.16
N GLY A 217 23.23 10.18 -1.00
CA GLY A 217 24.61 9.79 -1.28
C GLY A 217 24.85 8.31 -0.98
N LYS A 218 25.62 7.64 -1.85
CA LYS A 218 26.04 6.24 -1.65
C LYS A 218 26.82 6.08 -0.34
N THR A 219 26.66 4.95 0.33
CA THR A 219 27.53 4.48 1.43
C THR A 219 28.94 4.30 0.93
#